data_AF-A0A219ANE9-F1
#
_entry.id   AF-A0A219ANE9-F1
#
_cell.length_a   1.000
_cell.length_b   1.000
_cell.length_c   1.000
_cell.angle_alpha   90.00
_cell.angle_beta   90.00
_cell.angle_gamma   90.00
#
_symmetry.space_group_name_H-M   'P 1'
#
loop_
_entity.id
_entity.type
_entity.pdbx_description
1 polymer ?
#
loop_
_entity_poly.entity_id
_entity_poly.type
_entity_poly.pdbx_seq_one_letter_code
_entity_poly.pdbx_strand_id
1 'polypeptide(L)'
;MESATPWLSNGIETLSRTTPADSCLATPAPSARSESPIQDPDHQYLWRRFPDHIWSQRVRDTSSWVWDFGFDIQGANGNRRWVCKRCIQSRRPIPRSFAEKGIQNANAHLFKDHRICAPGEATKSSAQKQAEKVRNRDQRSIADVMKLDTRLPREQDIANKLVQGFDRKYFQRLLLEWIIEENHSFTVCEQGRLRRIFEYLNPLVKITDANITRPTIRRKVLSAYETHKSKVAEVLRQSSGLIHVSFDGWKSGNRHSLYGVACFFRDENSQPRKLVLGVPELRTRHFGHNIAAEILDVLDAYGIKDRVGYFTLDNAESNDKAMEVISGELGFMGSTRRGRCFGHTLNLSAKALLFGHNVEAFEEQLSGAAALSEAEHTLWRRKGPVGKLHNLVVDIRRSDQLTYLL
;
A
#
# COMPACT_ATOMS: atom_id res chain seq x y z
N MET A 1 -51.75 -13.21 -8.32
CA MET A 1 -52.06 -11.79 -8.09
C MET A 1 -51.10 -11.00 -8.97
N GLU A 2 -51.33 -10.99 -10.29
CA GLU A 2 -52.18 -10.02 -11.02
C GLU A 2 -51.64 -8.59 -10.82
N SER A 3 -51.29 -7.80 -11.85
CA SER A 3 -51.73 -7.84 -13.25
C SER A 3 -50.76 -7.07 -14.18
N ALA A 4 -50.46 -7.68 -15.34
CA ALA A 4 -50.18 -7.03 -16.62
C ALA A 4 -51.55 -6.76 -17.31
N THR A 5 -51.80 -5.90 -18.31
CA THR A 5 -51.23 -5.64 -19.67
C THR A 5 -52.23 -4.62 -20.34
N PRO A 6 -52.34 -4.39 -21.68
CA PRO A 6 -51.43 -4.17 -22.83
C PRO A 6 -51.74 -2.80 -23.53
N TRP A 7 -51.21 -2.45 -24.72
CA TRP A 7 -51.79 -2.43 -26.09
C TRP A 7 -50.67 -1.80 -26.98
N LEU A 8 -50.34 -2.13 -28.24
CA LEU A 8 -50.84 -3.03 -29.28
C LEU A 8 -49.74 -3.23 -30.36
N SER A 9 -49.77 -4.40 -31.00
CA SER A 9 -48.99 -4.90 -32.16
C SER A 9 -49.26 -4.23 -33.51
N ASN A 10 -48.25 -4.22 -34.42
CA ASN A 10 -48.23 -4.86 -35.77
C ASN A 10 -46.96 -4.41 -36.53
N GLY A 11 -46.11 -5.21 -37.20
CA GLY A 11 -46.30 -6.47 -37.95
C GLY A 11 -46.17 -6.18 -39.46
N ILE A 12 -44.95 -6.14 -40.05
CA ILE A 12 -44.28 -7.16 -40.90
C ILE A 12 -44.58 -7.05 -42.42
N GLU A 13 -43.48 -6.87 -43.18
CA GLU A 13 -43.03 -7.43 -44.50
C GLU A 13 -44.05 -7.67 -45.66
N THR A 14 -43.72 -7.73 -46.96
CA THR A 14 -42.54 -8.28 -47.66
C THR A 14 -42.65 -8.00 -49.19
N LEU A 15 -41.50 -7.81 -49.84
CA LEU A 15 -41.03 -8.35 -51.14
C LEU A 15 -41.85 -8.28 -52.44
N SER A 16 -41.15 -7.90 -53.53
CA SER A 16 -40.88 -8.68 -54.77
C SER A 16 -40.47 -7.71 -55.91
N ARG A 17 -39.54 -7.94 -56.84
CA ARG A 17 -38.93 -9.18 -57.36
C ARG A 17 -37.76 -8.88 -58.34
N THR A 18 -36.65 -9.65 -58.23
CA THR A 18 -35.91 -10.43 -59.28
C THR A 18 -35.32 -9.75 -60.54
N THR A 19 -33.99 -9.65 -60.77
CA THR A 19 -32.90 -10.64 -61.17
C THR A 19 -32.76 -10.87 -62.70
N PRO A 20 -31.71 -11.53 -63.27
CA PRO A 20 -30.22 -11.49 -63.08
C PRO A 20 -29.41 -11.70 -64.42
N ALA A 21 -28.09 -12.00 -64.27
CA ALA A 21 -27.16 -12.74 -65.18
C ALA A 21 -26.38 -11.91 -66.23
N ASP A 22 -25.12 -12.15 -66.64
CA ASP A 22 -24.17 -13.27 -66.42
C ASP A 22 -22.72 -12.91 -66.88
N SER A 23 -21.73 -13.62 -66.34
CA SER A 23 -20.43 -14.08 -66.95
C SER A 23 -19.28 -13.13 -67.39
N CYS A 24 -18.05 -13.64 -67.17
CA CYS A 24 -16.72 -13.06 -67.44
C CYS A 24 -16.27 -13.13 -68.92
N LEU A 25 -15.39 -12.22 -69.35
CA LEU A 25 -14.31 -12.44 -70.35
C LEU A 25 -13.22 -11.33 -70.25
N ALA A 26 -11.99 -11.63 -70.66
CA ALA A 26 -10.74 -10.94 -70.33
C ALA A 26 -10.12 -10.04 -71.44
N THR A 27 -9.44 -8.96 -71.02
CA THR A 27 -8.28 -8.18 -71.62
C THR A 27 -8.41 -7.47 -72.99
N PRO A 28 -7.55 -6.46 -73.36
CA PRO A 28 -6.69 -5.49 -72.63
C PRO A 28 -6.79 -4.00 -73.10
N ALA A 29 -5.96 -3.12 -72.50
CA ALA A 29 -5.76 -1.65 -72.62
C ALA A 29 -5.41 -1.09 -74.05
N PRO A 30 -5.26 0.24 -74.33
CA PRO A 30 -4.55 1.33 -73.59
C PRO A 30 -5.40 2.64 -73.51
N SER A 31 -5.04 3.79 -72.93
CA SER A 31 -3.76 4.47 -72.73
C SER A 31 -3.91 5.55 -71.64
N ALA A 32 -2.78 5.90 -71.06
CA ALA A 32 -2.58 6.79 -69.92
C ALA A 32 -3.01 8.24 -70.16
N ARG A 33 -3.57 8.85 -69.11
CA ARG A 33 -3.35 10.26 -68.77
C ARG A 33 -3.01 10.34 -67.29
N SER A 34 -1.71 10.44 -67.02
CA SER A 34 -1.13 10.65 -65.70
C SER A 34 -1.26 12.13 -65.31
N GLU A 35 -2.08 12.42 -64.29
CA GLU A 35 -1.98 13.67 -63.54
C GLU A 35 -0.82 13.55 -62.54
N SER A 36 0.20 14.37 -62.71
CA SER A 36 1.31 14.51 -61.76
C SER A 36 0.87 15.25 -60.48
N PRO A 37 1.10 14.72 -59.26
CA PRO A 37 0.73 15.41 -58.02
C PRO A 37 1.74 16.51 -57.67
N ILE A 38 1.24 17.70 -57.35
CA ILE A 38 2.00 18.79 -56.74
C ILE A 38 2.61 18.28 -55.42
N GLN A 39 3.93 18.13 -55.36
CA GLN A 39 4.62 17.63 -54.16
C GLN A 39 4.73 18.74 -53.12
N ASP A 40 4.05 18.57 -51.99
CA ASP A 40 4.17 19.42 -50.80
C ASP A 40 5.66 19.51 -50.36
N PRO A 41 6.25 20.72 -50.22
CA PRO A 41 7.62 20.91 -49.77
C PRO A 41 7.96 20.21 -48.45
N ASP A 42 6.99 20.06 -47.55
CA ASP A 42 7.17 19.36 -46.27
C ASP A 42 7.33 17.85 -46.47
N HIS A 43 6.58 17.27 -47.42
CA HIS A 43 6.72 15.85 -47.78
C HIS A 43 8.07 15.59 -48.45
N GLN A 44 8.54 16.49 -49.31
CA GLN A 44 9.87 16.36 -49.91
C GLN A 44 10.97 16.38 -48.84
N TYR A 45 10.84 17.24 -47.83
CA TYR A 45 11.79 17.27 -46.70
C TYR A 45 11.70 16.03 -45.82
N LEU A 46 10.49 15.51 -45.57
CA LEU A 46 10.24 14.28 -44.82
C LEU A 46 10.96 13.09 -45.47
N TRP A 47 10.77 12.87 -46.78
CA TRP A 47 11.37 11.74 -47.50
C TRP A 47 12.89 11.85 -47.64
N ARG A 48 13.45 13.08 -47.70
CA ARG A 48 14.91 13.26 -47.62
C ARG A 48 15.50 12.82 -46.28
N ARG A 49 14.72 12.90 -45.19
CA ARG A 49 15.18 12.51 -43.84
C ARG A 49 14.85 11.05 -43.50
N PHE A 50 13.86 10.47 -44.17
CA PHE A 50 13.42 9.09 -43.99
C PHE A 50 13.28 8.39 -45.36
N PRO A 51 14.39 8.12 -46.08
CA PRO A 51 14.34 7.60 -47.45
C PRO A 51 13.78 6.18 -47.55
N ASP A 52 13.99 5.35 -46.53
CA ASP A 52 13.56 3.93 -46.53
C ASP A 52 12.12 3.72 -45.98
N HIS A 53 11.33 4.79 -45.91
CA HIS A 53 9.99 4.77 -45.34
C HIS A 53 8.95 5.21 -46.37
N ILE A 54 7.73 4.69 -46.21
CA ILE A 54 6.56 5.05 -47.01
C ILE A 54 5.41 5.49 -46.10
N TRP A 55 4.34 6.06 -46.68
CA TRP A 55 3.12 6.31 -45.92
C TRP A 55 2.54 5.01 -45.38
N SER A 56 2.16 5.01 -44.11
CA SER A 56 1.48 3.88 -43.49
C SER A 56 0.11 3.65 -44.11
N GLN A 57 -0.25 2.38 -44.39
CA GLN A 57 -1.58 2.04 -44.91
C GLN A 57 -2.70 2.20 -43.87
N ARG A 58 -2.34 2.38 -42.58
CA ARG A 58 -3.26 2.51 -41.45
C ARG A 58 -3.45 3.95 -40.97
N VAL A 59 -3.14 4.93 -41.81
CA VAL A 59 -3.31 6.38 -41.49
C VAL A 59 -4.71 6.69 -40.96
N ARG A 60 -5.75 5.99 -41.43
CA ARG A 60 -7.15 6.22 -41.05
C ARG A 60 -7.58 5.60 -39.70
N ASP A 61 -6.77 4.73 -39.09
CA ASP A 61 -7.11 4.01 -37.84
C ASP A 61 -6.44 4.59 -36.58
N THR A 62 -5.81 5.76 -36.68
CA THR A 62 -5.03 6.34 -35.57
C THR A 62 -5.86 7.30 -34.69
N SER A 63 -6.55 6.76 -33.69
CA SER A 63 -7.52 7.48 -32.84
C SER A 63 -6.93 8.47 -31.80
N SER A 64 -5.61 8.61 -31.70
CA SER A 64 -5.00 9.51 -30.69
C SER A 64 -4.76 10.91 -31.25
N TRP A 65 -5.15 11.95 -30.50
CA TRP A 65 -4.99 13.37 -30.86
C TRP A 65 -3.56 13.78 -31.30
N VAL A 66 -2.55 13.03 -30.86
CA VAL A 66 -1.14 13.26 -31.19
C VAL A 66 -0.88 13.09 -32.68
N TRP A 67 -1.67 12.27 -33.37
CA TRP A 67 -1.57 12.02 -34.81
C TRP A 67 -1.98 13.22 -35.65
N ASP A 68 -2.79 14.14 -35.12
CA ASP A 68 -3.08 15.42 -35.79
C ASP A 68 -1.79 16.22 -36.05
N PHE A 69 -0.79 16.06 -35.17
CA PHE A 69 0.48 16.76 -35.20
C PHE A 69 1.66 15.92 -35.73
N GLY A 70 1.42 14.72 -36.25
CA GLY A 70 2.48 13.87 -36.80
C GLY A 70 2.14 13.18 -38.11
N PHE A 71 3.20 12.87 -38.86
CA PHE A 71 3.15 12.03 -40.04
C PHE A 71 3.29 10.55 -39.62
N ASP A 72 2.43 9.68 -40.15
CA ASP A 72 2.49 8.23 -39.94
C ASP A 72 3.27 7.56 -41.09
N ILE A 73 4.51 7.19 -40.80
CA ILE A 73 5.41 6.54 -41.75
C ILE A 73 5.71 5.11 -41.33
N GLN A 74 5.94 4.24 -42.31
CA GLN A 74 6.25 2.84 -42.12
C GLN A 74 7.53 2.48 -42.87
N GLY A 75 8.48 1.83 -42.18
CA GLY A 75 9.69 1.31 -42.83
C GLY A 75 9.44 -0.05 -43.49
N ALA A 76 10.37 -0.50 -44.33
CA ALA A 76 10.30 -1.79 -45.05
C ALA A 76 10.03 -3.00 -44.13
N ASN A 77 10.47 -2.93 -42.86
CA ASN A 77 10.30 -4.01 -41.87
C ASN A 77 8.90 -4.00 -41.21
N GLY A 78 7.97 -3.17 -41.69
CA GLY A 78 6.63 -3.02 -41.14
C GLY A 78 6.53 -2.13 -39.90
N ASN A 79 7.66 -1.60 -39.39
CA ASN A 79 7.71 -0.75 -38.20
C ASN A 79 7.13 0.64 -38.46
N ARG A 80 6.06 0.99 -37.74
CA ARG A 80 5.38 2.29 -37.83
C ARG A 80 5.97 3.32 -36.87
N ARG A 81 6.08 4.55 -37.35
CA ARG A 81 6.65 5.68 -36.62
C ARG A 81 5.80 6.93 -36.80
N TRP A 82 5.63 7.65 -35.70
CA TRP A 82 5.13 9.01 -35.67
C TRP A 82 6.29 9.98 -35.88
N VAL A 83 6.20 10.90 -36.84
CA VAL A 83 7.18 11.97 -37.08
C VAL A 83 6.52 13.33 -36.86
N CYS A 84 7.12 14.21 -36.06
CA CYS A 84 6.52 15.52 -35.76
C CYS A 84 6.42 16.42 -37.00
N LYS A 85 5.19 16.86 -37.36
CA LYS A 85 4.94 17.80 -38.48
C LYS A 85 5.64 19.14 -38.27
N ARG A 86 5.59 19.67 -37.04
CA ARG A 86 6.24 20.95 -36.68
C ARG A 86 7.76 20.91 -36.86
N CYS A 87 8.40 19.78 -36.54
CA CYS A 87 9.84 19.60 -36.76
C CYS A 87 10.23 19.60 -38.25
N ILE A 88 9.35 19.05 -39.10
CA ILE A 88 9.52 19.03 -40.56
C ILE A 88 9.33 20.44 -41.14
N GLN A 89 8.25 21.12 -40.75
CA GLN A 89 7.96 22.51 -41.14
C GLN A 89 9.08 23.48 -40.75
N SER A 90 9.66 23.32 -39.55
CA SER A 90 10.81 24.12 -39.10
C SER A 90 12.15 23.67 -39.68
N ARG A 91 12.16 22.72 -40.63
CA ARG A 91 13.36 22.13 -41.26
C ARG A 91 14.45 21.73 -40.26
N ARG A 92 14.06 21.11 -39.13
CA ARG A 92 15.04 20.69 -38.12
C ARG A 92 16.01 19.65 -38.73
N PRO A 93 17.33 19.73 -38.45
CA PRO A 93 18.31 18.78 -38.98
C PRO A 93 17.99 17.33 -38.60
N ILE A 94 17.43 17.11 -37.41
CA ILE A 94 17.00 15.80 -36.93
C ILE A 94 15.55 15.91 -36.44
N PRO A 95 14.56 15.69 -37.32
CA PRO A 95 13.15 15.67 -36.92
C PRO A 95 12.91 14.55 -35.90
N ARG A 96 12.22 14.87 -34.80
CA ARG A 96 11.91 13.86 -33.78
C ARG A 96 10.88 12.88 -34.30
N SER A 97 11.20 11.58 -34.15
CA SER A 97 10.30 10.47 -34.48
C SER A 97 10.24 9.46 -33.34
N PHE A 98 9.06 8.88 -33.14
CA PHE A 98 8.80 7.92 -32.07
C PHE A 98 8.03 6.71 -32.62
N ALA A 99 8.21 5.54 -32.00
CA ALA A 99 7.47 4.34 -32.41
C ALA A 99 5.98 4.47 -32.08
N GLU A 100 5.12 3.88 -32.91
CA GLU A 100 3.66 3.91 -32.76
C GLU A 100 3.19 3.46 -31.37
N LYS A 101 3.81 2.43 -30.79
CA LYS A 101 3.45 1.88 -29.48
C LYS A 101 3.81 2.80 -28.29
N GLY A 102 4.43 3.96 -28.54
CA GLY A 102 5.02 4.85 -27.53
C GLY A 102 4.58 6.32 -27.63
N ILE A 103 3.29 6.59 -27.87
CA ILE A 103 2.73 7.94 -28.12
C ILE A 103 2.96 8.92 -26.95
N GLN A 104 3.22 8.43 -25.72
CA GLN A 104 3.57 9.29 -24.59
C GLN A 104 4.82 10.14 -24.82
N ASN A 105 5.80 9.63 -25.58
CA ASN A 105 7.02 10.37 -25.92
C ASN A 105 6.73 11.49 -26.93
N ALA A 106 5.86 11.22 -27.91
CA ALA A 106 5.37 12.24 -28.84
C ALA A 106 4.60 13.34 -28.11
N ASN A 107 3.72 12.98 -27.18
CA ASN A 107 3.04 13.90 -26.27
C ASN A 107 4.00 14.78 -25.45
N ALA A 108 5.06 14.19 -24.90
CA ALA A 108 6.06 14.93 -24.13
C ALA A 108 6.87 15.91 -25.02
N HIS A 109 7.20 15.50 -26.24
CA HIS A 109 7.88 16.33 -27.23
C HIS A 109 7.01 17.52 -27.67
N LEU A 110 5.75 17.29 -28.02
CA LEU A 110 4.81 18.36 -28.39
C LEU A 110 4.69 19.44 -27.30
N PHE A 111 4.63 19.02 -26.04
CA PHE A 111 4.58 19.94 -24.91
C PHE A 111 5.89 20.69 -24.67
N LYS A 112 7.04 20.00 -24.69
CA LYS A 112 8.35 20.60 -24.37
C LYS A 112 8.90 21.49 -25.48
N ASP A 113 8.90 20.99 -26.71
CA ASP A 113 9.54 21.63 -27.86
C ASP A 113 8.62 22.59 -28.61
N HIS A 114 7.30 22.34 -28.58
CA HIS A 114 6.33 23.08 -29.37
C HIS A 114 5.24 23.77 -28.54
N ARG A 115 5.25 23.60 -27.20
CA ARG A 115 4.26 24.18 -26.27
C ARG A 115 2.80 23.83 -26.60
N ILE A 116 2.58 22.70 -27.28
CA ILE A 116 1.25 22.20 -27.61
C ILE A 116 0.74 21.34 -26.45
N CYS A 117 -0.38 21.75 -25.87
CA CYS A 117 -1.01 21.08 -24.73
C CYS A 117 -2.05 20.06 -25.21
N ALA A 118 -2.20 18.95 -24.48
CA ALA A 118 -3.28 18.01 -24.74
C ALA A 118 -4.66 18.66 -24.49
N PRO A 119 -5.66 18.42 -25.37
CA PRO A 119 -7.06 18.82 -25.15
C PRO A 119 -7.63 18.29 -23.82
N GLY A 120 -8.72 18.89 -23.33
CA GLY A 120 -9.25 18.66 -21.97
C GLY A 120 -9.45 17.19 -21.58
N GLU A 121 -9.99 16.37 -22.48
CA GLU A 121 -10.27 14.95 -22.25
C GLU A 121 -9.14 14.01 -22.72
N ALA A 122 -8.09 14.56 -23.34
CA ALA A 122 -7.03 13.78 -23.95
C ALA A 122 -5.90 13.41 -22.97
N THR A 123 -5.15 12.35 -23.30
CA THR A 123 -4.02 11.88 -22.49
C THR A 123 -2.89 12.92 -22.42
N LYS A 124 -2.74 13.57 -21.26
CA LYS A 124 -1.64 14.51 -20.97
C LYS A 124 -0.30 13.81 -20.75
N SER A 125 0.78 14.43 -21.21
CA SER A 125 2.16 13.99 -20.90
C SER A 125 2.49 14.17 -19.41
N SER A 126 3.42 13.37 -18.90
CA SER A 126 3.95 13.55 -17.54
C SER A 126 4.53 14.95 -17.31
N ALA A 127 5.21 15.50 -18.33
CA ALA A 127 5.75 16.86 -18.31
C ALA A 127 4.66 17.94 -18.20
N GLN A 128 3.56 17.79 -18.94
CA GLN A 128 2.41 18.70 -18.85
C GLN A 128 1.73 18.60 -17.47
N LYS A 129 1.48 17.38 -16.97
CA LYS A 129 0.89 17.17 -15.64
C LYS A 129 1.74 17.79 -14.53
N GLN A 130 3.07 17.69 -14.64
CA GLN A 130 4.00 18.28 -13.68
C GLN A 130 4.00 19.81 -13.76
N ALA A 131 3.98 20.39 -14.96
CA ALA A 131 3.91 21.84 -15.15
C ALA A 131 2.59 22.43 -14.65
N GLU A 132 1.45 21.78 -14.91
CA GLU A 132 0.13 22.18 -14.40
C GLU A 132 0.08 22.10 -12.86
N LYS A 133 0.70 21.07 -12.26
CA LYS A 133 0.80 20.94 -10.80
C LYS A 133 1.65 22.05 -10.15
N VAL A 134 2.70 22.51 -10.83
CA VAL A 134 3.52 23.65 -10.38
C VAL A 134 2.78 24.98 -10.53
N ARG A 135 1.98 25.12 -11.59
CA ARG A 135 1.17 26.32 -11.86
C ARG A 135 -0.03 26.46 -10.91
N ASN A 136 -0.61 25.35 -10.48
CA ASN A 136 -1.73 25.32 -9.53
C ASN A 136 -1.31 25.31 -8.05
N ARG A 137 0.00 25.30 -7.73
CA ARG A 137 0.45 25.58 -6.37
C ARG A 137 0.17 27.06 -6.10
N ASP A 138 -0.55 27.39 -5.03
CA ASP A 138 -0.59 28.74 -4.46
C ASP A 138 0.87 29.17 -4.18
N GLN A 139 1.51 29.87 -5.13
CA GLN A 139 2.92 30.31 -5.05
C GLN A 139 3.07 31.54 -4.16
N ARG A 140 2.26 31.67 -3.11
CA ARG A 140 2.40 32.79 -2.17
C ARG A 140 3.68 32.56 -1.37
N SER A 141 4.61 33.50 -1.48
CA SER A 141 5.80 33.50 -0.65
C SER A 141 5.44 33.82 0.80
N ILE A 142 6.36 33.56 1.72
CA ILE A 142 6.14 33.96 3.12
C ILE A 142 6.05 35.48 3.24
N ALA A 143 6.74 36.22 2.36
CA ALA A 143 6.64 37.67 2.28
C ALA A 143 5.22 38.10 1.89
N ASP A 144 4.59 37.44 0.91
CA ASP A 144 3.21 37.75 0.51
C ASP A 144 2.21 37.46 1.64
N VAL A 145 2.38 36.34 2.33
CA VAL A 145 1.51 35.95 3.45
C VAL A 145 1.64 36.93 4.63
N MET A 146 2.86 37.38 4.90
CA MET A 146 3.16 38.33 5.97
C MET A 146 3.05 39.80 5.53
N LYS A 147 2.68 40.07 4.27
CA LYS A 147 2.58 41.40 3.66
C LYS A 147 3.88 42.23 3.77
N LEU A 148 5.02 41.58 3.53
CA LEU A 148 6.36 42.19 3.55
C LEU A 148 6.76 42.65 2.13
N ASP A 149 7.31 43.85 2.03
CA ASP A 149 7.91 44.40 0.81
C ASP A 149 9.39 44.00 0.71
N THR A 150 9.66 43.01 -0.13
CA THR A 150 11.01 42.49 -0.40
C THR A 150 11.97 43.50 -1.03
N ARG A 151 11.49 44.65 -1.50
CA ARG A 151 12.33 45.74 -2.01
C ARG A 151 13.01 46.51 -0.88
N LEU A 152 12.46 46.45 0.34
CA LEU A 152 13.05 47.07 1.52
C LEU A 152 14.03 46.10 2.18
N PRO A 153 15.32 46.44 2.33
CA PRO A 153 16.34 45.53 2.87
C PRO A 153 15.97 44.94 4.25
N ARG A 154 15.31 45.75 5.09
CA ARG A 154 14.86 45.32 6.42
C ARG A 154 13.79 44.24 6.35
N GLU A 155 12.80 44.38 5.47
CA GLU A 155 11.69 43.44 5.35
C GLU A 155 12.11 42.17 4.60
N GLN A 156 13.03 42.29 3.65
CA GLN A 156 13.71 41.14 3.05
C GLN A 156 14.48 40.32 4.09
N ASP A 157 15.19 40.96 5.02
CA ASP A 157 15.88 40.27 6.13
C ASP A 157 14.90 39.55 7.05
N ILE A 158 13.76 40.17 7.37
CA ILE A 158 12.67 39.52 8.14
C ILE A 158 12.16 38.28 7.41
N ALA A 159 11.85 38.38 6.11
CA ALA A 159 11.39 37.24 5.32
C ALA A 159 12.43 36.11 5.29
N ASN A 160 13.71 36.44 5.12
CA ASN A 160 14.80 35.46 5.13
C ASN A 160 14.92 34.75 6.49
N LYS A 161 14.83 35.49 7.59
CA LYS A 161 14.85 34.93 8.95
C LYS A 161 13.68 33.99 9.20
N LEU A 162 12.48 34.33 8.73
CA LEU A 162 11.31 33.45 8.82
C LEU A 162 11.54 32.13 8.07
N VAL A 163 12.08 32.19 6.84
CA VAL A 163 12.41 30.98 6.05
C VAL A 163 13.47 30.14 6.76
N GLN A 164 14.53 30.77 7.29
CA GLN A 164 15.60 30.09 8.01
C GLN A 164 15.12 29.43 9.31
N GLY A 165 14.11 30.02 9.97
CA GLY A 165 13.53 29.50 11.21
C GLY A 165 12.70 28.22 11.04
N PHE A 166 12.42 27.78 9.82
CA PHE A 166 11.63 26.57 9.56
C PHE A 166 12.42 25.51 8.79
N ASP A 167 12.77 24.43 9.48
CA ASP A 167 13.32 23.24 8.83
C ASP A 167 12.19 22.23 8.52
N ARG A 168 11.90 22.11 7.22
CA ARG A 168 10.94 21.15 6.68
C ARG A 168 11.25 19.70 7.10
N LYS A 169 12.53 19.28 7.05
CA LYS A 169 12.92 17.91 7.40
C LYS A 169 12.72 17.66 8.89
N TYR A 170 13.06 18.64 9.72
CA TYR A 170 12.87 18.56 11.16
C TYR A 170 11.38 18.47 11.53
N PHE A 171 10.54 19.32 10.95
CA PHE A 171 9.08 19.24 11.10
C PHE A 171 8.54 17.85 10.74
N GLN A 172 8.97 17.30 9.60
CA GLN A 172 8.55 15.96 9.17
C GLN A 172 9.04 14.85 10.11
N ARG A 173 10.20 15.02 10.75
CA ARG A 173 10.73 14.09 11.74
C ARG A 173 9.87 14.12 13.01
N LEU A 174 9.57 15.29 13.55
CA LEU A 174 8.70 15.43 14.74
C LEU A 174 7.32 14.81 14.51
N LEU A 175 6.73 15.06 13.33
CA LEU A 175 5.44 14.46 12.98
C LEU A 175 5.51 12.93 12.84
N LEU A 176 6.64 12.39 12.37
CA LEU A 176 6.88 10.96 12.30
C LEU A 176 7.04 10.33 13.68
N GLU A 177 7.84 10.95 14.55
CA GLU A 177 8.08 10.53 15.94
C GLU A 177 6.76 10.50 16.72
N TRP A 178 5.98 11.58 16.67
CA TRP A 178 4.66 11.63 17.30
C TRP A 178 3.71 10.51 16.83
N ILE A 179 3.68 10.22 15.51
CA ILE A 179 2.85 9.13 14.97
C ILE A 179 3.28 7.76 15.52
N ILE A 180 4.59 7.55 15.69
CA ILE A 180 5.15 6.28 16.16
C ILE A 180 4.92 6.12 17.67
N GLU A 181 5.26 7.14 18.46
CA GLU A 181 5.19 7.11 19.93
C GLU A 181 3.76 6.98 20.44
N GLU A 182 2.82 7.71 19.82
CA GLU A 182 1.41 7.69 20.19
C GLU A 182 0.59 6.62 19.43
N ASN A 183 1.26 5.78 18.63
CA ASN A 183 0.65 4.72 17.82
C ASN A 183 -0.55 5.22 16.98
N HIS A 184 -0.42 6.38 16.35
CA HIS A 184 -1.48 6.96 15.55
C HIS A 184 -1.59 6.31 14.17
N SER A 185 -2.82 6.27 13.63
CA SER A 185 -3.02 5.90 12.23
C SER A 185 -2.24 6.84 11.31
N PHE A 186 -1.57 6.28 10.30
CA PHE A 186 -0.85 7.06 9.30
C PHE A 186 -1.76 8.05 8.52
N THR A 187 -3.08 7.85 8.53
CA THR A 187 -4.03 8.80 7.92
C THR A 187 -4.15 10.11 8.71
N VAL A 188 -3.68 10.18 9.95
CA VAL A 188 -3.76 11.39 10.80
C VAL A 188 -3.08 12.59 10.14
N CYS A 189 -1.95 12.38 9.46
CA CYS A 189 -1.20 13.43 8.76
C CYS A 189 -1.93 14.00 7.53
N GLU A 190 -3.00 13.34 7.07
CA GLU A 190 -3.83 13.76 5.94
C GLU A 190 -5.10 14.47 6.38
N GLN A 191 -5.39 14.52 7.68
CA GLN A 191 -6.57 15.19 8.20
C GLN A 191 -6.52 16.70 7.96
N GLY A 192 -7.55 17.22 7.29
CA GLY A 192 -7.62 18.65 6.95
C GLY A 192 -7.63 19.58 8.16
N ARG A 193 -8.20 19.16 9.30
CA ARG A 193 -8.19 19.96 10.54
C ARG A 193 -6.77 20.12 11.08
N LEU A 194 -6.01 19.04 11.17
CA LEU A 194 -4.62 19.07 11.64
C LEU A 194 -3.73 19.92 10.71
N ARG A 195 -3.88 19.75 9.39
CA ARG A 195 -3.14 20.56 8.41
C ARG A 195 -3.44 22.06 8.52
N ARG A 196 -4.70 22.43 8.81
CA ARG A 196 -5.08 23.83 9.07
C ARG A 196 -4.43 24.37 10.34
N ILE A 197 -4.32 23.56 11.40
CA ILE A 197 -3.60 23.95 12.62
C ILE A 197 -2.12 24.21 12.30
N PHE A 198 -1.46 23.32 11.57
CA PHE A 198 -0.07 23.52 11.17
C PHE A 198 0.14 24.75 10.28
N GLU A 199 -0.76 24.99 9.32
CA GLU A 199 -0.73 26.19 8.46
C GLU A 199 -0.96 27.48 9.26
N TYR A 200 -1.86 27.46 10.25
CA TYR A 200 -2.10 28.58 11.16
C TYR A 200 -0.87 28.91 12.01
N LEU A 201 -0.22 27.88 12.57
CA LEU A 201 0.97 28.05 13.39
C LEU A 201 2.18 28.50 12.57
N ASN A 202 2.34 27.98 11.35
CA ASN A 202 3.40 28.40 10.44
C ASN A 202 3.01 28.20 8.96
N PRO A 203 2.79 29.29 8.19
CA PRO A 203 2.45 29.21 6.78
C PRO A 203 3.50 28.48 5.92
N LEU A 204 4.76 28.44 6.36
CA LEU A 204 5.84 27.74 5.66
C LEU A 204 5.57 26.24 5.52
N VAL A 205 4.74 25.64 6.40
CA VAL A 205 4.32 24.24 6.26
C VAL A 205 3.63 23.99 4.91
N LYS A 206 2.76 24.91 4.47
CA LYS A 206 2.08 24.79 3.18
C LYS A 206 2.95 25.29 2.03
N ILE A 207 3.62 26.43 2.20
CA ILE A 207 4.48 27.03 1.17
C ILE A 207 5.58 26.06 0.73
N THR A 208 6.19 25.35 1.69
CA THR A 208 7.29 24.40 1.42
C THR A 208 6.82 22.95 1.17
N ASP A 209 5.50 22.72 1.14
CA ASP A 209 4.90 21.38 1.05
C ASP A 209 5.49 20.40 2.09
N ALA A 210 5.54 20.87 3.34
CA ALA A 210 6.09 20.13 4.47
C ALA A 210 5.15 19.01 4.95
N ASN A 211 3.84 19.16 4.69
CA ASN A 211 2.85 18.13 4.98
C ASN A 211 3.23 16.80 4.32
N ILE A 212 3.06 15.71 5.06
CA ILE A 212 3.35 14.35 4.59
C ILE A 212 2.05 13.58 4.37
N THR A 213 2.15 12.60 3.49
CA THR A 213 1.06 11.70 3.12
C THR A 213 1.26 10.34 3.78
N ARG A 214 0.19 9.57 3.89
CA ARG A 214 0.17 8.21 4.44
C ARG A 214 1.24 7.31 3.80
N PRO A 215 1.41 7.27 2.45
CA PRO A 215 2.45 6.44 1.84
C PRO A 215 3.86 6.93 2.15
N THR A 216 4.04 8.25 2.35
CA THR A 216 5.32 8.86 2.68
C THR A 216 5.72 8.54 4.12
N ILE A 217 4.77 8.63 5.07
CA ILE A 217 4.96 8.17 6.45
C ILE A 217 5.39 6.72 6.45
N ARG A 218 4.63 5.81 5.82
CA ARG A 218 4.99 4.39 5.77
C ARG A 218 6.42 4.16 5.27
N ARG A 219 6.82 4.82 4.19
CA ARG A 219 8.19 4.71 3.65
C ARG A 219 9.25 5.20 4.64
N LYS A 220 8.99 6.33 5.32
CA LYS A 220 9.90 6.90 6.33
C LYS A 220 10.00 6.00 7.56
N VAL A 221 8.88 5.43 8.04
CA VAL A 221 8.87 4.46 9.15
C VAL A 221 9.72 3.24 8.80
N LEU A 222 9.51 2.65 7.62
CA LEU A 222 10.30 1.49 7.19
C LEU A 222 11.79 1.82 7.06
N SER A 223 12.13 2.96 6.47
CA SER A 223 13.52 3.41 6.38
C SER A 223 14.14 3.64 7.77
N ALA A 224 13.37 4.19 8.72
CA ALA A 224 13.82 4.38 10.08
C ALA A 224 14.02 3.04 10.79
N TYR A 225 13.11 2.08 10.60
CA TYR A 225 13.23 0.72 11.12
C TYR A 225 14.54 0.06 10.64
N GLU A 226 14.81 0.05 9.33
CA GLU A 226 16.05 -0.55 8.80
C GLU A 226 17.30 0.13 9.35
N THR A 227 17.27 1.47 9.49
CA THR A 227 18.40 2.23 10.06
C THR A 227 18.66 1.89 11.53
N HIS A 228 17.61 1.64 12.31
CA HIS A 228 17.74 1.33 13.74
C HIS A 228 17.97 -0.15 14.01
N LYS A 229 17.51 -1.04 13.12
CA LYS A 229 17.68 -2.49 13.24
C LYS A 229 19.15 -2.88 13.40
N SER A 230 20.05 -2.31 12.60
CA SER A 230 21.49 -2.57 12.72
C SER A 230 22.06 -2.15 14.07
N LYS A 231 21.57 -1.05 14.65
CA LYS A 231 21.99 -0.61 15.99
C LYS A 231 21.49 -1.57 17.07
N VAL A 232 20.26 -2.05 16.95
CA VAL A 232 19.70 -3.05 17.87
C VAL A 232 20.50 -4.36 17.79
N ALA A 233 20.81 -4.84 16.59
CA ALA A 233 21.65 -6.03 16.41
C ALA A 233 23.02 -5.86 17.09
N GLU A 234 23.64 -4.69 16.97
CA GLU A 234 24.93 -4.42 17.61
C GLU A 234 24.83 -4.42 19.14
N VAL A 235 23.81 -3.78 19.72
CA VAL A 235 23.59 -3.79 21.18
C VAL A 235 23.38 -5.22 21.68
N LEU A 236 22.61 -6.04 20.96
CA LEU A 236 22.40 -7.43 21.32
C LEU A 236 23.69 -8.25 21.22
N ARG A 237 24.53 -8.00 20.23
CA ARG A 237 25.85 -8.64 20.07
C ARG A 237 26.83 -8.27 21.18
N GLN A 238 26.70 -7.08 21.77
CA GLN A 238 27.54 -6.59 22.87
C GLN A 238 27.02 -6.98 24.26
N SER A 239 25.80 -7.52 24.38
CA SER A 239 25.24 -8.03 25.66
C SER A 239 26.25 -8.91 26.38
N SER A 240 26.46 -8.74 27.68
CA SER A 240 27.46 -9.51 28.44
C SER A 240 27.05 -10.96 28.75
N GLY A 241 25.80 -11.32 28.47
CA GLY A 241 25.25 -12.66 28.72
C GLY A 241 24.41 -13.19 27.56
N LEU A 242 23.84 -14.38 27.77
CA LEU A 242 22.90 -15.00 26.84
C LEU A 242 21.65 -14.13 26.66
N ILE A 243 21.06 -14.21 25.48
CA ILE A 243 19.83 -13.51 25.12
C ILE A 243 18.68 -14.51 25.26
N HIS A 244 17.73 -14.19 26.13
CA HIS A 244 16.54 -15.00 26.33
C HIS A 244 15.43 -14.51 25.40
N VAL A 245 14.59 -15.41 24.93
CA VAL A 245 13.57 -15.11 23.91
C VAL A 245 12.20 -15.52 24.43
N SER A 246 11.16 -14.75 24.12
CA SER A 246 9.78 -15.19 24.22
C SER A 246 9.10 -14.94 22.90
N PHE A 247 8.29 -15.88 22.43
CA PHE A 247 7.39 -15.61 21.34
C PHE A 247 5.97 -16.06 21.69
N ASP A 248 5.00 -15.30 21.22
CA ASP A 248 3.59 -15.54 21.46
C ASP A 248 2.80 -15.37 20.16
N GLY A 249 1.87 -16.27 19.92
CA GLY A 249 1.10 -16.35 18.68
C GLY A 249 -0.34 -15.93 18.90
N TRP A 250 -0.86 -15.01 18.09
CA TRP A 250 -2.28 -14.66 18.11
C TRP A 250 -2.84 -14.51 16.70
N LYS A 251 -4.16 -14.66 16.60
CA LYS A 251 -4.90 -14.34 15.38
C LYS A 251 -5.43 -12.92 15.47
N SER A 252 -5.03 -12.07 14.54
CA SER A 252 -5.54 -10.70 14.46
C SER A 252 -7.01 -10.67 14.03
N GLY A 253 -7.71 -9.55 14.28
CA GLY A 253 -9.12 -9.39 13.87
C GLY A 253 -9.35 -9.51 12.36
N ASN A 254 -8.33 -9.21 11.55
CA ASN A 254 -8.30 -9.43 10.11
C ASN A 254 -7.77 -10.83 9.70
N ARG A 255 -7.78 -11.79 10.63
CA ARG A 255 -7.47 -13.22 10.44
C ARG A 255 -6.03 -13.55 10.06
N HIS A 256 -5.09 -12.62 10.22
CA HIS A 256 -3.67 -12.93 10.09
C HIS A 256 -3.18 -13.64 11.34
N SER A 257 -2.27 -14.58 11.17
CA SER A 257 -1.62 -15.25 12.28
C SER A 257 -0.28 -14.58 12.52
N LEU A 258 -0.11 -13.93 13.66
CA LEU A 258 1.04 -13.12 13.98
C LEU A 258 1.78 -13.72 15.18
N TYR A 259 3.10 -13.67 15.15
CA TYR A 259 3.94 -14.08 16.27
C TYR A 259 4.76 -12.90 16.76
N GLY A 260 4.50 -12.43 17.97
CA GLY A 260 5.31 -11.39 18.61
C GLY A 260 6.56 -12.01 19.19
N VAL A 261 7.74 -11.64 18.70
CA VAL A 261 9.03 -12.13 19.18
C VAL A 261 9.71 -11.03 19.99
N ALA A 262 9.98 -11.31 21.26
CA ALA A 262 10.69 -10.42 22.16
C ALA A 262 11.94 -11.09 22.72
N CYS A 263 12.97 -10.30 22.99
CA CYS A 263 14.19 -10.74 23.64
C CYS A 263 14.42 -10.00 24.95
N PHE A 264 15.15 -10.66 25.84
CA PHE A 264 15.56 -10.17 27.15
C PHE A 264 17.07 -10.39 27.29
N PHE A 265 17.79 -9.36 27.67
CA PHE A 265 19.24 -9.36 27.74
C PHE A 265 19.74 -8.40 28.82
N ARG A 266 21.05 -8.42 29.09
CA ARG A 266 21.70 -7.48 30.00
C ARG A 266 22.41 -6.41 29.19
N ASP A 267 22.14 -5.14 29.50
CA ASP A 267 22.88 -4.03 28.90
C ASP A 267 24.30 -3.88 29.49
N GLU A 268 25.04 -2.89 29.01
CA GLU A 268 26.40 -2.56 29.46
C GLU A 268 26.48 -2.27 30.96
N ASN A 269 25.39 -1.77 31.56
CA ASN A 269 25.28 -1.51 33.00
C ASN A 269 24.74 -2.73 33.76
N SER A 270 24.74 -3.91 33.13
CA SER A 270 24.21 -5.16 33.67
C SER A 270 22.71 -5.13 34.02
N GLN A 271 21.95 -4.17 33.50
CA GLN A 271 20.53 -4.06 33.76
C GLN A 271 19.71 -4.92 32.79
N PRO A 272 18.63 -5.57 33.26
CA PRO A 272 17.75 -6.32 32.39
C PRO A 272 17.02 -5.36 31.43
N ARG A 273 17.07 -5.67 30.14
CA ARG A 273 16.36 -4.95 29.08
C ARG A 273 15.45 -5.91 28.32
N LYS A 274 14.38 -5.36 27.77
CA LYS A 274 13.41 -6.04 26.91
C LYS A 274 13.31 -5.30 25.60
N LEU A 275 13.36 -6.02 24.48
CA LEU A 275 13.12 -5.49 23.14
C LEU A 275 12.19 -6.41 22.35
N VAL A 276 11.38 -5.84 21.47
CA VAL A 276 10.61 -6.61 20.49
C VAL A 276 11.46 -6.71 19.22
N LEU A 277 11.79 -7.94 18.82
CA LEU A 277 12.58 -8.22 17.62
C LEU A 277 11.74 -8.16 16.36
N GLY A 278 10.49 -8.62 16.43
CA GLY A 278 9.61 -8.62 15.26
C GLY A 278 8.22 -9.14 15.56
N VAL A 279 7.35 -8.97 14.57
CA VAL A 279 6.01 -9.55 14.55
C VAL A 279 5.80 -10.28 13.22
N PRO A 280 6.54 -11.38 12.95
CA PRO A 280 6.35 -12.18 11.73
C PRO A 280 4.90 -12.66 11.58
N GLU A 281 4.47 -12.74 10.32
CA GLU A 281 3.16 -13.27 9.94
C GLU A 281 3.34 -14.73 9.50
N LEU A 282 2.74 -15.66 10.23
CA LEU A 282 2.68 -17.05 9.83
C LEU A 282 1.59 -17.24 8.76
N ARG A 283 1.99 -17.31 7.49
CA ARG A 283 1.07 -17.45 6.35
C ARG A 283 0.63 -18.88 6.09
N THR A 284 1.40 -19.84 6.58
CA THR A 284 1.13 -21.27 6.46
C THR A 284 0.38 -21.80 7.69
N ARG A 285 -0.06 -23.05 7.64
CA ARG A 285 -0.71 -23.72 8.78
C ARG A 285 0.22 -23.71 10.01
N HIS A 286 -0.38 -23.56 11.19
CA HIS A 286 0.27 -23.53 12.51
C HIS A 286 0.88 -24.88 12.91
N PHE A 287 1.93 -25.28 12.20
CA PHE A 287 2.77 -26.41 12.56
C PHE A 287 4.04 -25.88 13.22
N GLY A 288 4.54 -26.60 14.24
CA GLY A 288 5.74 -26.21 14.99
C GLY A 288 6.95 -25.91 14.10
N HIS A 289 7.13 -26.66 13.00
CA HIS A 289 8.18 -26.42 12.01
C HIS A 289 8.10 -25.02 11.37
N ASN A 290 6.90 -24.57 11.00
CA ASN A 290 6.72 -23.27 10.38
C ASN A 290 6.92 -22.14 11.39
N ILE A 291 6.47 -22.34 12.64
CA ILE A 291 6.75 -21.40 13.74
C ILE A 291 8.27 -21.30 13.93
N ALA A 292 8.95 -22.44 14.04
CA ALA A 292 10.40 -22.49 14.21
C ALA A 292 11.16 -21.76 13.10
N ALA A 293 10.77 -21.95 11.84
CA ALA A 293 11.37 -21.26 10.71
C ALA A 293 11.27 -19.73 10.85
N GLU A 294 10.08 -19.20 11.11
CA GLU A 294 9.87 -17.75 11.30
C GLU A 294 10.67 -17.20 12.50
N ILE A 295 10.76 -17.95 13.60
CA ILE A 295 11.55 -17.55 14.77
C ILE A 295 13.04 -17.56 14.44
N LEU A 296 13.55 -18.60 13.77
CA LEU A 296 14.95 -18.71 13.37
C LEU A 296 15.35 -17.61 12.38
N ASP A 297 14.48 -17.26 11.44
CA ASP A 297 14.69 -16.15 10.51
C ASP A 297 14.80 -14.81 11.24
N VAL A 298 13.96 -14.59 12.27
CA VAL A 298 14.09 -13.39 13.12
C VAL A 298 15.43 -13.41 13.87
N LEU A 299 15.82 -14.53 14.48
CA LEU A 299 17.10 -14.62 15.21
C LEU A 299 18.31 -14.43 14.30
N ASP A 300 18.27 -14.97 13.08
CA ASP A 300 19.30 -14.79 12.06
C ASP A 300 19.39 -13.33 11.59
N ALA A 301 18.25 -12.68 11.38
CA ALA A 301 18.19 -11.29 10.94
C ALA A 301 18.78 -10.28 11.95
N TYR A 302 18.91 -10.67 13.24
CA TYR A 302 19.63 -9.91 14.27
C TYR A 302 21.03 -10.46 14.57
N GLY A 303 21.43 -11.60 13.97
CA GLY A 303 22.74 -12.21 14.16
C GLY A 303 22.99 -12.72 15.58
N ILE A 304 21.95 -13.28 16.22
CA ILE A 304 22.01 -13.68 17.66
C ILE A 304 21.83 -15.18 17.90
N LYS A 305 21.81 -16.01 16.87
CA LYS A 305 21.55 -17.47 16.97
C LYS A 305 22.48 -18.18 17.96
N ASP A 306 23.76 -17.82 17.96
CA ASP A 306 24.81 -18.38 18.82
C ASP A 306 24.77 -17.87 20.28
N ARG A 307 23.93 -16.87 20.57
CA ARG A 307 23.85 -16.22 21.88
C ARG A 307 22.58 -16.54 22.64
N VAL A 308 21.69 -17.37 22.08
CA VAL A 308 20.38 -17.62 22.67
C VAL A 308 20.49 -18.49 23.92
N GLY A 309 19.87 -18.03 25.00
CA GLY A 309 19.75 -18.72 26.27
C GLY A 309 18.47 -19.53 26.35
N TYR A 310 17.46 -18.97 27.04
CA TYR A 310 16.20 -19.66 27.34
C TYR A 310 15.05 -19.08 26.53
N PHE A 311 14.04 -19.91 26.30
CA PHE A 311 12.78 -19.54 25.67
C PHE A 311 11.66 -19.56 26.70
N THR A 312 10.84 -18.52 26.78
CA THR A 312 9.63 -18.50 27.61
C THR A 312 8.40 -18.50 26.71
N LEU A 313 7.67 -19.62 26.71
CA LEU A 313 6.54 -19.87 25.81
C LEU A 313 5.32 -20.36 26.59
N ASP A 314 4.12 -20.17 26.06
CA ASP A 314 2.90 -20.74 26.65
C ASP A 314 2.87 -22.28 26.56
N ASN A 315 1.76 -22.89 26.97
CA ASN A 315 1.64 -24.35 27.03
C ASN A 315 1.14 -25.00 25.73
N ALA A 316 1.08 -24.27 24.61
CA ALA A 316 0.63 -24.84 23.35
C ALA A 316 1.53 -25.98 22.87
N GLU A 317 0.93 -27.09 22.39
CA GLU A 317 1.67 -28.24 21.84
C GLU A 317 2.49 -27.89 20.60
N SER A 318 2.03 -26.91 19.82
CA SER A 318 2.77 -26.40 18.66
C SER A 318 4.13 -25.84 19.05
N ASN A 319 4.25 -25.29 20.26
CA ASN A 319 5.49 -24.76 20.81
C ASN A 319 6.45 -25.87 21.27
N ASP A 320 5.97 -27.09 21.60
CA ASP A 320 6.85 -28.23 21.85
C ASP A 320 7.59 -28.62 20.57
N LYS A 321 6.84 -28.80 19.47
CA LYS A 321 7.40 -29.09 18.14
C LYS A 321 8.30 -27.96 17.63
N ALA A 322 7.93 -26.70 17.87
CA ALA A 322 8.78 -25.56 17.48
C ALA A 322 10.12 -25.58 18.22
N MET A 323 10.09 -25.86 19.53
CA MET A 323 11.32 -25.95 20.33
C MET A 323 12.20 -27.13 19.94
N GLU A 324 11.64 -28.27 19.52
CA GLU A 324 12.44 -29.38 18.98
C GLU A 324 13.29 -28.92 17.79
N VAL A 325 12.65 -28.28 16.80
CA VAL A 325 13.32 -27.76 15.59
C VAL A 325 14.34 -26.68 15.93
N ILE A 326 13.94 -25.65 16.70
CA ILE A 326 14.85 -24.56 17.10
C ILE A 326 16.07 -25.12 17.84
N SER A 327 15.86 -26.08 18.74
CA SER A 327 16.94 -26.64 19.55
C SER A 327 17.91 -27.50 18.74
N GLY A 328 17.41 -28.22 17.73
CA GLY A 328 18.25 -28.95 16.78
C GLY A 328 19.14 -28.01 15.96
N GLU A 329 18.58 -26.92 15.44
CA GLU A 329 19.32 -25.92 14.65
C GLU A 329 20.33 -25.12 15.48
N LEU A 330 20.02 -24.84 16.75
CA LEU A 330 20.88 -24.06 17.65
C LEU A 330 21.81 -24.92 18.52
N GLY A 331 21.75 -26.25 18.40
CA GLY A 331 22.67 -27.18 19.08
C GLY A 331 22.47 -27.28 20.60
N PHE A 332 21.24 -27.23 21.10
CA PHE A 332 20.93 -27.45 22.52
C PHE A 332 19.74 -28.39 22.74
N MET A 333 19.48 -28.80 23.99
CA MET A 333 18.28 -29.59 24.31
C MET A 333 17.09 -28.68 24.62
N GLY A 334 16.09 -28.65 23.73
CA GLY A 334 14.92 -27.76 23.83
C GLY A 334 14.15 -27.86 25.16
N SER A 335 13.98 -29.07 25.68
CA SER A 335 13.28 -29.32 26.96
C SER A 335 13.95 -28.66 28.17
N THR A 336 15.28 -28.50 28.14
CA THR A 336 16.04 -27.89 29.25
C THR A 336 16.06 -26.36 29.20
N ARG A 337 15.74 -25.79 28.03
CA ARG A 337 15.82 -24.34 27.78
C ARG A 337 14.46 -23.69 27.52
N ARG A 338 13.36 -24.44 27.64
CA ARG A 338 11.99 -23.90 27.55
C ARG A 338 11.39 -23.70 28.94
N GLY A 339 11.24 -22.45 29.36
CA GLY A 339 10.38 -22.04 30.46
C GLY A 339 8.92 -21.97 30.01
N ARG A 340 7.99 -22.40 30.87
CA ARG A 340 6.55 -22.22 30.66
C ARG A 340 6.15 -20.81 31.09
N CYS A 341 5.28 -20.16 30.33
CA CYS A 341 4.77 -18.83 30.66
C CYS A 341 3.98 -18.89 31.98
N PHE A 342 4.48 -18.19 33.00
CA PHE A 342 3.87 -18.18 34.32
C PHE A 342 2.45 -17.60 34.29
N GLY A 343 2.24 -16.49 33.56
CA GLY A 343 0.92 -15.87 33.41
C GLY A 343 -0.09 -16.80 32.73
N HIS A 344 0.34 -17.53 31.69
CA HIS A 344 -0.50 -18.53 31.04
C HIS A 344 -0.83 -19.69 31.99
N THR A 345 0.15 -20.16 32.76
CA THR A 345 -0.06 -21.21 33.77
C THR A 345 -1.07 -20.78 34.83
N LEU A 346 -0.95 -19.56 35.37
CA LEU A 346 -1.92 -19.00 36.31
C LEU A 346 -3.32 -18.91 35.70
N ASN A 347 -3.43 -18.46 34.45
CA ASN A 347 -4.69 -18.41 33.73
C ASN A 347 -5.31 -19.81 33.57
N LEU A 348 -4.51 -20.82 33.20
CA LEU A 348 -4.98 -22.20 33.13
C LEU A 348 -5.42 -22.73 34.50
N SER A 349 -4.68 -22.45 35.57
CA SER A 349 -5.06 -22.82 36.93
C SER A 349 -6.37 -22.15 37.35
N ALA A 350 -6.52 -20.85 37.10
CA ALA A 350 -7.75 -20.12 37.37
C ALA A 350 -8.93 -20.69 36.57
N LYS A 351 -8.74 -20.94 35.26
CA LYS A 351 -9.75 -21.57 34.40
C LYS A 351 -10.15 -22.95 34.91
N ALA A 352 -9.19 -23.80 35.25
CA ALA A 352 -9.46 -25.12 35.80
C ALA A 352 -10.23 -25.07 37.13
N LEU A 353 -9.87 -24.13 38.02
CA LEU A 353 -10.60 -23.90 39.26
C LEU A 353 -12.02 -23.39 39.01
N LEU A 354 -12.20 -22.43 38.11
CA LEU A 354 -13.49 -21.77 37.85
C LEU A 354 -14.45 -22.64 37.05
N PHE A 355 -13.95 -23.44 36.11
CA PHE A 355 -14.76 -24.13 35.10
C PHE A 355 -14.52 -25.65 35.03
N GLY A 356 -13.58 -26.20 35.79
CA GLY A 356 -13.21 -27.62 35.75
C GLY A 356 -12.42 -28.01 34.50
N HIS A 357 -12.51 -29.27 34.07
CA HIS A 357 -11.81 -29.77 32.87
C HIS A 357 -12.42 -29.25 31.55
N ASN A 358 -11.60 -29.18 30.50
CA ASN A 358 -11.96 -28.76 29.13
C ASN A 358 -12.64 -27.37 29.09
N VAL A 359 -11.93 -26.35 29.56
CA VAL A 359 -12.42 -24.96 29.55
C VAL A 359 -12.42 -24.37 28.13
N GLU A 360 -11.42 -24.69 27.32
CA GLU A 360 -11.29 -24.22 25.94
C GLU A 360 -12.47 -24.67 25.07
N ALA A 361 -12.88 -25.93 25.15
CA ALA A 361 -14.07 -26.45 24.48
C ALA A 361 -15.37 -25.77 24.94
N PHE A 362 -15.40 -25.26 26.18
CA PHE A 362 -16.54 -24.52 26.72
C PHE A 362 -16.52 -23.04 26.33
N GLU A 363 -15.35 -22.41 26.27
CA GLU A 363 -15.18 -21.05 25.75
C GLU A 363 -15.47 -20.98 24.24
N GLU A 364 -15.08 -22.00 23.46
CA GLU A 364 -15.47 -22.10 22.04
C GLU A 364 -16.99 -22.13 21.87
N GLN A 365 -17.71 -22.85 22.74
CA GLN A 365 -19.18 -22.89 22.77
C GLN A 365 -19.83 -21.54 23.14
N LEU A 366 -19.09 -20.63 23.77
CA LEU A 366 -19.54 -19.29 24.15
C LEU A 366 -19.04 -18.19 23.20
N SER A 367 -18.18 -18.53 22.23
CA SER A 367 -17.50 -17.57 21.36
C SER A 367 -18.40 -17.12 20.19
N GLY A 368 -19.37 -16.27 20.52
CA GLY A 368 -20.14 -15.46 19.57
C GLY A 368 -20.25 -14.04 20.12
N ALA A 369 -20.09 -13.01 19.29
CA ALA A 369 -20.13 -11.60 19.71
C ALA A 369 -21.54 -11.08 20.09
N ALA A 370 -22.46 -11.98 20.45
CA ALA A 370 -23.81 -11.64 20.90
C ALA A 370 -23.87 -11.69 22.43
N ALA A 371 -24.82 -10.94 23.02
CA ALA A 371 -25.16 -11.13 24.43
C ALA A 371 -25.46 -12.62 24.67
N LEU A 372 -24.90 -13.20 25.74
CA LEU A 372 -25.12 -14.60 26.11
C LEU A 372 -26.62 -14.91 26.03
N SER A 373 -27.02 -15.71 25.06
CA SER A 373 -28.37 -16.23 24.94
C SER A 373 -28.75 -16.98 26.22
N GLU A 374 -30.05 -17.11 26.50
CA GLU A 374 -30.55 -17.81 27.69
C GLU A 374 -30.03 -19.27 27.78
N ALA A 375 -29.74 -19.87 26.62
CA ALA A 375 -29.10 -21.19 26.51
C ALA A 375 -27.62 -21.17 26.96
N GLU A 376 -26.84 -20.18 26.55
CA GLU A 376 -25.44 -20.00 26.97
C GLU A 376 -25.34 -19.68 28.47
N HIS A 377 -26.27 -18.87 28.99
CA HIS A 377 -26.41 -18.61 30.43
C HIS A 377 -26.73 -19.89 31.23
N THR A 378 -27.56 -20.78 30.67
CA THR A 378 -27.91 -22.06 31.30
C THR A 378 -26.75 -23.04 31.29
N LEU A 379 -25.93 -23.04 30.24
CA LEU A 379 -24.70 -23.81 30.16
C LEU A 379 -23.68 -23.32 31.20
N TRP A 380 -23.57 -21.99 31.36
CA TRP A 380 -22.69 -21.34 32.35
C TRP A 380 -23.06 -21.68 33.78
N ARG A 381 -24.37 -21.73 34.09
CA ARG A 381 -24.89 -22.16 35.39
C ARG A 381 -24.52 -23.61 35.73
N ARG A 382 -24.29 -24.48 34.75
CA ARG A 382 -24.03 -25.90 34.99
C ARG A 382 -22.55 -26.22 35.28
N LYS A 383 -21.61 -25.28 35.06
CA LYS A 383 -20.17 -25.58 35.10
C LYS A 383 -19.40 -24.81 36.18
N GLY A 384 -18.66 -25.57 37.00
CA GLY A 384 -17.64 -25.07 37.94
C GLY A 384 -18.14 -24.36 39.21
N PRO A 385 -17.23 -23.96 40.12
CA PRO A 385 -17.56 -23.32 41.40
C PRO A 385 -18.28 -21.99 41.27
N VAL A 386 -18.03 -21.21 40.20
CA VAL A 386 -18.73 -19.93 39.99
C VAL A 386 -20.16 -20.14 39.50
N GLY A 387 -20.41 -21.10 38.59
CA GLY A 387 -21.77 -21.49 38.23
C GLY A 387 -22.55 -22.04 39.43
N LYS A 388 -21.89 -22.85 40.27
CA LYS A 388 -22.47 -23.36 41.54
C LYS A 388 -22.72 -22.25 42.55
N LEU A 389 -21.79 -21.30 42.74
CA LEU A 389 -21.95 -20.16 43.65
C LEU A 389 -23.06 -19.23 43.17
N HIS A 390 -23.12 -18.93 41.86
CA HIS A 390 -24.22 -18.17 41.28
C HIS A 390 -25.56 -18.89 41.47
N ASN A 391 -25.64 -20.20 41.22
CA ASN A 391 -26.86 -20.97 41.47
C ASN A 391 -27.24 -20.97 42.95
N LEU A 392 -26.27 -21.11 43.85
CA LEU A 392 -26.49 -21.01 45.30
C LEU A 392 -27.01 -19.63 45.68
N VAL A 393 -26.42 -18.55 45.17
CA VAL A 393 -26.88 -17.17 45.44
C VAL A 393 -28.27 -16.93 44.85
N VAL A 394 -28.57 -17.45 43.67
CA VAL A 394 -29.91 -17.37 43.06
C VAL A 394 -30.90 -18.19 43.85
N ASP A 395 -30.53 -19.39 44.32
CA ASP A 395 -31.37 -20.24 45.16
C ASP A 395 -31.64 -19.58 46.51
N ILE A 396 -30.61 -19.01 47.16
CA ILE A 396 -30.76 -18.20 48.39
C ILE A 396 -31.68 -16.99 48.14
N ARG A 397 -31.57 -16.34 46.99
CA ARG A 397 -32.38 -15.15 46.65
C ARG A 397 -33.78 -15.47 46.13
N ARG A 398 -34.05 -16.71 45.70
CA ARG A 398 -35.35 -17.17 45.17
C ARG A 398 -36.08 -18.12 46.11
N SER A 399 -35.40 -18.67 47.11
CA SER A 399 -36.02 -19.42 48.20
C SER A 399 -36.62 -18.43 49.19
N ASP A 400 -37.93 -18.51 49.40
CA ASP A 400 -38.65 -17.73 50.41
C ASP A 400 -38.20 -18.05 51.86
N GLN A 401 -37.25 -18.95 52.07
CA GLN A 401 -36.78 -19.34 53.41
C GLN A 401 -36.13 -18.20 54.20
N LEU A 402 -35.59 -17.16 53.57
CA LEU A 402 -35.09 -15.99 54.30
C LEU A 402 -36.20 -15.00 54.69
N THR A 403 -37.35 -15.04 54.01
CA THR A 403 -38.53 -14.24 54.35
C THR A 403 -39.25 -14.79 55.59
N TYR A 404 -38.98 -16.03 55.98
CA TYR A 404 -39.54 -16.67 57.18
C TYR A 404 -38.58 -16.71 58.39
N LEU A 405 -37.33 -16.28 58.24
CA LEU A 405 -36.30 -16.30 59.29
C LEU A 405 -35.80 -14.91 59.73
N LEU A 406 -36.33 -13.84 59.14
CA LEU A 406 -36.26 -12.46 59.62
C LEU A 406 -37.69 -12.00 59.97
#